data_AF-A0A8D8SRY0-F1
#
_entry.id   AF-A0A8D8SRY0-F1
#
_cell.length_a   1.000
_cell.length_b   1.000
_cell.length_c   1.000
_cell.angle_alpha   90.00
_cell.angle_beta   90.00
_cell.angle_gamma   90.00
#
_symmetry.space_group_name_H-M   'P 1'
#
loop_
_entity.id
_entity.type
_entity.pdbx_description
1 polymer ?
#
loop_
_entity_poly.entity_id
_entity_poly.type
_entity_poly.pdbx_seq_one_letter_code
_entity_poly.pdbx_strand_id
1 'polypeptide(L)'
;MCEMWGEMKIVHGKPRHSQSQGSVERANQDIENMLATWMETNKTSKWSEGLKFVQAMKNRAYHDGIKSSPYEIMFGVPMRMGLATSVLPRDAVKTMNSEEDLETVLSNITISGNENELNDQEKDSDDDAQDNDMEGK
;
A
#
# COMPACT_ATOMS: atom_id res chain seq x y z
N MET A 1 -35.61 -6.08 -2.49
CA MET A 1 -34.43 -5.19 -2.61
C MET A 1 -34.68 -3.83 -1.96
N CYS A 2 -35.84 -3.19 -2.18
CA CYS A 2 -36.21 -1.96 -1.45
C CYS A 2 -36.36 -2.12 0.07
N GLU A 3 -36.71 -3.30 0.60
CA GLU A 3 -36.90 -3.48 2.05
C GLU A 3 -35.61 -3.34 2.88
N MET A 4 -34.45 -3.66 2.31
CA MET A 4 -33.17 -3.50 3.02
C MET A 4 -32.62 -2.08 2.94
N TRP A 5 -33.10 -1.26 2.00
CA TRP A 5 -32.57 0.08 1.71
C TRP A 5 -33.72 1.03 1.36
N GLY A 6 -34.62 1.27 2.32
CA GLY A 6 -35.85 2.05 2.09
C GLY A 6 -35.62 3.49 1.62
N GLU A 7 -34.47 4.07 1.94
CA GLU A 7 -34.08 5.43 1.53
C GLU A 7 -33.36 5.48 0.16
N MET A 8 -33.11 4.34 -0.48
CA MET A 8 -32.37 4.28 -1.73
C MET A 8 -33.21 4.79 -2.91
N LYS A 9 -32.77 5.90 -3.52
CA LYS A 9 -33.34 6.42 -4.77
C LYS A 9 -32.54 5.92 -5.97
N ILE A 10 -33.17 5.09 -6.82
CA ILE A 10 -32.58 4.63 -8.08
C ILE A 10 -32.71 5.72 -9.15
N VAL A 11 -31.58 6.16 -9.70
CA VAL A 11 -31.53 7.10 -10.84
C VAL A 11 -31.15 6.32 -12.09
N HIS A 12 -32.02 6.34 -13.11
CA HIS A 12 -31.82 5.59 -14.34
C HIS A 12 -31.01 6.41 -15.36
N GLY A 13 -30.03 5.74 -16.00
CA GLY A 13 -29.34 6.31 -17.16
C GLY A 13 -30.25 6.42 -18.39
N LYS A 14 -29.90 7.29 -19.33
CA LYS A 14 -30.64 7.40 -20.60
C LYS A 14 -30.51 6.10 -21.39
N PRO A 15 -31.60 5.57 -21.98
CA PRO A 15 -31.51 4.46 -22.92
C PRO A 15 -30.50 4.79 -24.02
N ARG A 16 -29.46 3.95 -24.17
CA ARG A 16 -28.43 4.04 -25.23
C ARG A 16 -27.51 5.26 -25.21
N HIS A 17 -27.38 5.99 -24.10
CA HIS A 17 -26.39 7.07 -23.99
C HIS A 17 -25.25 6.68 -23.04
N SER A 18 -24.11 6.32 -23.63
CA SER A 18 -22.90 5.79 -22.95
C SER A 18 -22.04 6.84 -22.26
N GLN A 19 -22.31 8.13 -22.42
CA GLN A 19 -21.37 9.17 -21.98
C GLN A 19 -21.21 9.23 -20.45
N SER A 20 -22.28 8.98 -19.69
CA SER A 20 -22.23 8.85 -18.22
C SER A 20 -21.95 7.43 -17.73
N GLN A 21 -21.91 6.44 -18.64
CA GLN A 21 -21.75 5.01 -18.33
C GLN A 21 -20.36 4.49 -18.68
N GLY A 22 -19.62 5.13 -19.59
CA GLY A 22 -18.35 4.62 -20.10
C GLY A 22 -17.26 4.43 -19.03
N SER A 23 -17.30 5.19 -17.93
CA SER A 23 -16.38 4.96 -16.80
C SER A 23 -16.73 3.67 -16.05
N VAL A 24 -18.02 3.41 -15.85
CA VAL A 24 -18.52 2.21 -15.19
C VAL A 24 -18.27 1.00 -16.07
N GLU A 25 -18.54 1.10 -17.38
CA GLU A 25 -18.27 0.06 -18.36
C GLU A 25 -16.78 -0.34 -18.38
N ARG A 26 -15.86 0.63 -18.41
CA ARG A 26 -14.42 0.34 -18.33
C ARG A 26 -14.02 -0.30 -17.00
N ALA A 27 -14.52 0.23 -15.88
CA ALA A 27 -14.23 -0.35 -14.58
C ALA A 27 -14.75 -1.80 -14.44
N ASN A 28 -15.94 -2.09 -14.98
CA ASN A 28 -16.48 -3.44 -15.01
C ASN A 28 -15.63 -4.38 -15.87
N GLN A 29 -15.19 -3.92 -17.05
CA GLN A 29 -14.31 -4.71 -17.90
C GLN A 29 -12.99 -5.05 -17.20
N ASP A 30 -12.41 -4.11 -16.45
CA ASP A 30 -11.21 -4.37 -15.65
C ASP A 30 -11.45 -5.49 -14.63
N ILE A 31 -12.59 -5.44 -13.91
CA ILE A 31 -12.95 -6.45 -12.91
C ILE A 31 -13.15 -7.82 -13.56
N GLU A 32 -13.82 -7.88 -14.71
CA GLU A 32 -13.99 -9.12 -15.48
C GLU A 32 -12.65 -9.71 -15.89
N ASN A 33 -11.75 -8.89 -16.44
CA ASN A 33 -10.41 -9.33 -16.85
C ASN A 33 -9.60 -9.82 -15.65
N MET A 34 -9.63 -9.10 -14.53
CA MET A 34 -8.94 -9.50 -13.30
C MET A 34 -9.48 -10.82 -12.74
N LEU A 35 -10.80 -11.04 -12.78
CA LEU A 35 -11.41 -12.30 -12.37
C LEU A 35 -11.02 -13.44 -13.30
N ALA A 36 -11.00 -13.21 -14.62
CA ALA A 36 -10.56 -14.20 -15.61
C ALA A 36 -9.11 -14.64 -15.34
N THR A 37 -8.18 -13.69 -15.18
CA THR A 37 -6.78 -13.99 -14.85
C THR A 37 -6.64 -14.71 -13.51
N TRP A 38 -7.39 -14.31 -12.49
CA TRP A 38 -7.37 -14.96 -11.18
C TRP A 38 -7.86 -16.42 -11.27
N MET A 39 -8.94 -16.67 -12.01
CA MET A 39 -9.49 -18.00 -12.24
C MET A 39 -8.50 -18.91 -13.00
N GLU A 40 -7.86 -18.38 -14.04
CA GLU A 40 -6.82 -19.08 -14.80
C GLU A 40 -5.64 -19.48 -13.90
N THR A 41 -5.12 -18.52 -13.13
CA THR A 41 -3.97 -18.73 -12.24
C THR A 41 -4.27 -19.78 -11.17
N ASN A 42 -5.49 -19.77 -10.62
CA ASN A 42 -5.91 -20.68 -9.55
C ASN A 42 -6.57 -21.96 -10.07
N LYS A 43 -6.64 -22.16 -11.39
CA LYS A 43 -7.25 -23.34 -12.04
C LYS A 43 -8.66 -23.63 -11.52
N THR A 44 -9.48 -22.60 -11.38
CA THR A 44 -10.84 -22.68 -10.82
C THR A 44 -11.81 -21.83 -11.63
N SER A 45 -13.08 -22.22 -11.69
CA SER A 45 -14.16 -21.42 -12.26
C SER A 45 -14.99 -20.68 -11.19
N LYS A 46 -14.61 -20.79 -9.92
CA LYS A 46 -15.31 -20.18 -8.78
C LYS A 46 -14.94 -18.72 -8.60
N TRP A 47 -15.42 -17.87 -9.51
CA TRP A 47 -15.19 -16.43 -9.51
C TRP A 47 -15.53 -15.75 -8.16
N SER A 48 -16.54 -16.25 -7.44
CA SER A 48 -16.98 -15.71 -6.17
C SER A 48 -15.91 -15.79 -5.07
N GLU A 49 -15.05 -16.82 -5.08
CA GLU A 49 -13.92 -16.95 -4.15
C GLU A 49 -12.83 -15.90 -4.45
N GLY A 50 -12.71 -15.50 -5.72
CA GLY A 50 -11.75 -14.52 -6.23
C GLY A 50 -12.11 -13.06 -5.95
N LEU A 51 -13.40 -12.74 -5.74
CA LEU A 51 -13.90 -11.37 -5.62
C LEU A 51 -13.14 -10.53 -4.59
N LYS A 52 -12.91 -11.07 -3.40
CA LYS A 52 -12.20 -10.36 -2.32
C LYS A 52 -10.78 -9.98 -2.71
N PHE A 53 -10.11 -10.84 -3.49
CA PHE A 53 -8.74 -10.60 -3.95
C PHE A 53 -8.73 -9.57 -5.07
N VAL A 54 -9.62 -9.70 -6.06
CA VAL A 54 -9.73 -8.75 -7.18
C VAL A 54 -10.11 -7.37 -6.68
N GLN A 55 -11.05 -7.27 -5.74
CA GLN A 55 -11.43 -5.99 -5.13
C GLN A 55 -10.25 -5.35 -4.39
N ALA A 56 -9.51 -6.12 -3.57
CA ALA A 56 -8.31 -5.63 -2.90
C ALA A 56 -7.26 -5.15 -3.90
N MET A 57 -6.99 -5.92 -4.94
CA MET A 57 -6.03 -5.56 -6.00
C MET A 57 -6.44 -4.28 -6.72
N LYS A 58 -7.71 -4.16 -7.13
CA LYS A 58 -8.20 -2.99 -7.87
C LYS A 58 -8.20 -1.73 -7.00
N ASN A 59 -8.60 -1.85 -5.74
CA ASN A 59 -8.64 -0.72 -4.82
C ASN A 59 -7.25 -0.27 -4.35
N ARG A 60 -6.25 -1.16 -4.36
CA ARG A 60 -4.86 -0.84 -4.02
C ARG A 60 -4.06 -0.28 -5.20
N ALA A 61 -4.44 -0.61 -6.43
CA ALA A 61 -3.70 -0.18 -7.62
C ALA A 61 -3.66 1.35 -7.72
N TYR A 62 -2.47 1.89 -7.97
CA TYR A 62 -2.30 3.31 -8.26
C TYR A 62 -3.03 3.66 -9.56
N HIS A 63 -3.81 4.74 -9.54
CA HIS A 63 -4.55 5.19 -10.70
C HIS A 63 -4.07 6.59 -11.12
N ASP A 64 -3.43 6.66 -12.29
CA ASP A 64 -2.76 7.86 -12.79
C ASP A 64 -3.65 9.11 -12.89
N GLY A 65 -4.94 8.94 -13.14
CA GLY A 65 -5.89 10.06 -13.24
C GLY A 65 -6.21 10.73 -11.90
N ILE A 66 -6.12 9.98 -10.78
CA ILE A 66 -6.40 10.50 -9.42
C ILE A 66 -5.12 10.63 -8.59
N LYS A 67 -3.97 10.24 -9.17
CA LYS A 67 -2.63 10.29 -8.55
C LYS A 67 -2.53 9.57 -7.20
N SER A 68 -3.38 8.58 -6.97
CA SER A 68 -3.46 7.78 -5.75
C SER A 68 -4.19 6.47 -6.03
N SER A 69 -4.27 5.57 -5.05
CA SER A 69 -5.15 4.40 -5.12
C SER A 69 -6.57 4.74 -4.64
N PRO A 70 -7.63 4.11 -5.19
CA PRO A 70 -9.00 4.31 -4.70
C PRO A 70 -9.15 4.09 -3.18
N TYR A 71 -8.42 3.13 -2.62
CA TYR A 71 -8.41 2.86 -1.18
C TYR A 71 -7.84 4.06 -0.38
N GLU A 72 -6.69 4.59 -0.79
CA GLU A 72 -6.08 5.74 -0.12
C GLU A 72 -6.98 6.98 -0.20
N ILE A 73 -7.63 7.23 -1.33
CA ILE A 73 -8.58 8.34 -1.46
C ILE A 73 -9.77 8.18 -0.49
N MET A 74 -10.26 6.95 -0.31
CA MET A 74 -11.42 6.69 0.55
C MET A 74 -11.07 6.68 2.04
N PHE A 75 -9.91 6.16 2.42
CA PHE A 75 -9.55 5.90 3.83
C PHE A 75 -8.40 6.77 4.35
N GLY A 76 -7.73 7.55 3.50
CA GLY A 76 -6.62 8.42 3.87
C GLY A 76 -5.31 7.69 4.19
N VAL A 77 -5.26 6.37 4.04
CA VAL A 77 -4.09 5.54 4.35
C VAL A 77 -3.86 4.46 3.29
N PRO A 78 -2.61 4.03 3.05
CA PRO A 78 -2.32 2.95 2.12
C PRO A 78 -2.93 1.62 2.61
N MET A 79 -3.44 0.84 1.66
CA MET A 79 -3.99 -0.49 1.96
C MET A 79 -2.89 -1.43 2.48
N ARG A 80 -3.08 -1.97 3.69
CA ARG A 80 -2.18 -2.96 4.29
C ARG A 80 -2.51 -4.37 3.77
N MET A 81 -1.49 -5.13 3.35
CA MET A 81 -1.56 -6.51 2.88
C MET A 81 -0.74 -7.45 3.78
N GLY A 82 -1.00 -7.38 5.09
CA GLY A 82 -0.28 -8.17 6.09
C GLY A 82 1.21 -7.84 6.13
N LEU A 83 2.05 -8.86 6.32
CA LEU A 83 3.51 -8.70 6.43
C LEU A 83 4.15 -8.16 5.15
N ALA A 84 3.53 -8.35 3.98
CA ALA A 84 4.06 -7.88 2.70
C ALA A 84 4.11 -6.34 2.57
N THR A 85 3.34 -5.62 3.39
CA THR A 85 3.34 -4.15 3.47
C THR A 85 3.80 -3.66 4.84
N SER A 86 4.39 -4.54 5.65
CA SER A 86 4.96 -4.15 6.93
C SER A 86 6.32 -3.47 6.73
N VAL A 87 6.88 -2.97 7.83
CA VAL A 87 8.26 -2.47 7.88
C VAL A 87 9.30 -3.59 7.81
N LEU A 88 8.88 -4.86 7.84
CA LEU A 88 9.78 -6.00 7.86
C LEU A 88 10.49 -6.17 6.51
N PRO A 89 11.79 -6.52 6.52
CA PRO A 89 12.52 -6.86 5.30
C PRO A 89 11.84 -8.01 4.54
N ARG A 90 11.75 -7.90 3.22
CA ARG A 90 11.09 -8.91 2.37
C ARG A 90 11.72 -10.29 2.49
N ASP A 91 13.03 -10.36 2.69
CA ASP A 91 13.74 -11.63 2.82
C ASP A 91 13.44 -12.29 4.16
N ALA A 92 13.34 -11.53 5.25
CA ALA A 92 12.89 -12.04 6.54
C ALA A 92 11.47 -12.62 6.43
N VAL A 93 10.55 -11.91 5.77
CA VAL A 93 9.17 -12.39 5.56
C VAL A 93 9.11 -13.71 4.79
N LYS A 94 10.07 -14.00 3.91
CA LYS A 94 10.13 -15.28 3.18
C LYS A 94 10.67 -16.43 4.03
N THR A 95 11.50 -16.17 5.02
CA THR A 95 12.18 -17.19 5.82
C THR A 95 11.47 -17.51 7.14
N MET A 96 10.68 -16.59 7.67
CA MET A 96 9.91 -16.79 8.90
C MET A 96 8.83 -17.86 8.70
N ASN A 97 8.80 -18.87 9.56
CA ASN A 97 7.80 -19.94 9.55
C ASN A 97 7.09 -20.10 10.90
N SER A 98 7.57 -19.43 11.95
CA SER A 98 7.06 -19.52 13.32
C SER A 98 6.87 -18.15 13.96
N GLU A 99 6.16 -18.13 15.10
CA GLU A 99 5.99 -16.92 15.90
C GLU A 99 7.34 -16.47 16.49
N GLU A 100 8.19 -17.41 16.87
CA GLU A 100 9.53 -17.18 17.41
C GLU A 100 10.45 -16.49 16.38
N ASP A 101 10.34 -16.85 15.09
CA ASP A 101 11.07 -16.17 14.02
C ASP A 101 10.62 -14.70 13.91
N LEU A 102 9.32 -14.44 14.06
CA LEU A 102 8.76 -13.10 14.01
C LEU A 102 9.22 -12.24 15.19
N GLU A 103 9.22 -12.78 16.41
CA GLU A 103 9.72 -12.10 17.60
C GLU A 103 11.19 -11.73 17.47
N THR A 104 12.00 -12.63 16.90
CA THR A 104 13.43 -12.40 16.67
C THR A 104 13.65 -11.22 15.71
N VAL A 105 12.91 -11.18 14.60
CA VAL A 105 13.01 -10.10 13.61
C VAL A 105 12.56 -8.76 14.22
N LEU A 106 11.46 -8.75 14.98
CA LEU A 106 10.96 -7.53 15.63
C LEU A 106 11.92 -7.00 16.69
N SER A 107 12.55 -7.89 17.47
CA SER A 107 13.55 -7.53 18.46
C SER A 107 14.76 -6.89 17.80
N ASN A 108 15.26 -7.48 16.71
CA ASN A 108 16.39 -6.93 15.95
C ASN A 108 16.10 -5.53 15.40
N ILE A 109 14.90 -5.30 14.88
CA ILE A 109 14.49 -3.96 14.37
C ILE A 109 14.46 -2.94 15.51
N THR A 110 13.95 -3.32 16.68
CA THR A 110 13.89 -2.43 17.86
C THR A 110 15.29 -2.05 18.33
N ILE A 111 16.22 -3.00 18.33
CA ILE A 111 17.62 -2.77 18.71
C ILE A 111 18.32 -1.85 17.70
N SER A 112 18.20 -2.11 16.40
CA SER A 112 18.77 -1.24 15.36
C SER A 112 18.18 0.18 15.34
N GLY A 113 16.92 0.35 15.77
CA GLY A 113 16.30 1.67 15.89
C GLY A 113 16.95 2.53 16.99
N ASN A 114 17.24 1.92 18.15
CA ASN A 114 17.80 2.63 19.30
C ASN A 114 19.28 3.00 19.13
N GLU A 115 20.06 2.21 18.39
CA GLU A 115 21.48 2.51 18.13
C GLU A 115 21.68 3.77 17.26
N ASN A 116 20.70 4.11 16.41
CA ASN A 116 20.75 5.31 15.59
C ASN A 116 20.38 6.59 16.34
N GLU A 117 19.61 6.51 17.44
CA GLU A 117 19.27 7.67 18.27
C GLU A 117 20.42 8.09 19.22
N LEU A 118 21.36 7.19 19.52
CA LEU A 118 22.51 7.47 20.39
C LEU A 118 23.70 8.12 19.68
N ASN A 119 23.71 8.15 18.34
CA ASN A 119 24.85 8.64 17.55
C ASN A 119 24.74 10.13 17.14
N ASP A 120 23.65 10.81 17.50
CA ASP A 120 23.41 12.24 17.19
C ASP A 120 23.76 13.20 18.35
N GLN A 121 24.39 12.71 19.45
CA GLN A 121 24.78 13.56 20.59
C GLN A 121 26.28 13.87 20.73
N GLU A 122 27.16 13.45 19.80
CA GLU A 122 28.58 13.84 19.82
C GLU A 122 28.93 14.84 18.71
N LYS A 123 28.40 16.06 18.84
CA LYS A 123 29.02 17.26 18.26
C LYS A 123 28.86 18.43 19.23
N ASP A 124 29.64 18.40 20.30
CA ASP A 124 29.97 19.61 21.03
C ASP A 124 31.44 19.60 21.42
N SER A 125 32.09 20.73 21.13
CA SER A 125 33.41 21.18 21.57
C SER A 125 34.63 20.64 20.81
N ASP A 126 35.23 21.50 19.96
CA ASP A 126 36.58 22.03 20.22
C ASP A 126 36.89 23.11 19.18
N ASP A 127 36.43 24.32 19.48
CA ASP A 127 36.95 25.56 18.91
C ASP A 127 38.06 26.02 19.85
N ASP A 128 39.31 25.66 19.54
CA ASP A 128 40.49 26.27 20.15
C ASP A 128 41.43 26.77 19.06
N ALA A 129 41.53 28.08 18.99
CA ALA A 129 42.33 28.84 18.04
C ALA A 129 43.83 28.59 18.26
N GLN A 130 44.59 28.44 17.17
CA GLN A 130 45.97 28.95 17.13
C GLN A 130 46.27 29.64 15.79
N ASP A 131 46.41 30.95 15.97
CA ASP A 131 47.15 31.95 15.21
C ASP A 131 48.47 31.42 14.61
N ASN A 132 48.76 31.83 13.36
CA ASN A 132 50.11 32.00 12.85
C ASN A 132 50.07 32.93 11.63
N ASP A 133 50.28 34.21 11.90
CA ASP A 133 50.90 35.16 10.98
C ASP A 133 52.18 34.58 10.35
N MET A 134 52.32 34.70 9.03
CA MET A 134 53.59 35.12 8.44
C MET A 134 53.42 35.67 7.01
N GLU A 135 53.86 36.91 6.85
CA GLU A 135 53.99 37.71 5.64
C GLU A 135 54.79 37.02 4.51
N GLY A 136 54.55 37.43 3.26
CA GLY A 136 55.47 37.08 2.17
C GLY A 136 55.15 37.58 0.76
N LYS A 137 55.18 38.91 0.57
CA LYS A 137 55.29 39.68 -0.70
C LYS A 137 54.13 39.72 -1.69
#